data_AF-A0A969LHV2-F1
#
_entry.id   AF-A0A969LHV2-F1
#
_cell.length_a   1.000
_cell.length_b   1.000
_cell.length_c   1.000
_cell.angle_alpha   90.00
_cell.angle_beta   90.00
_cell.angle_gamma   90.00
#
_symmetry.space_group_name_H-M   'P 1'
#
loop_
_entity.id
_entity.type
_entity.pdbx_description
1 polymer ?
#
loop_
_entity_poly.entity_id
_entity_poly.type
_entity_poly.pdbx_seq_one_letter_code
_entity_poly.pdbx_strand_id
1 'polypeptide(L)' 'MRRGSEGGAYSRETLPLADRIGVMGTKPGSIKEVLDIDLEHPRDCTSTEFVALDRRIKQLVREEVEKLGVT' A
#
# COMPACT_ATOMS: atom_id res chain seq x y z
N MET A 1 -11.24 24.05 10.90
CA MET A 1 -10.78 23.64 9.56
C MET A 1 -10.38 22.17 9.63
N ARG A 2 -11.24 21.23 9.24
CA ARG A 2 -10.88 19.81 9.10
C ARG A 2 -10.69 19.53 7.61
N ARG A 3 -9.43 19.43 7.16
CA ARG A 3 -9.16 18.84 5.85
C ARG A 3 -8.95 17.35 6.07
N GLY A 4 -9.75 16.56 5.37
CA GLY A 4 -9.67 15.11 5.37
C GLY A 4 -8.27 14.65 5.00
N SER A 5 -7.72 13.79 5.84
CA SER A 5 -6.52 13.02 5.53
C SER A 5 -6.90 12.08 4.40
N GLU A 6 -6.44 12.38 3.19
CA GLU A 6 -6.49 11.44 2.07
C GLU A 6 -5.66 10.23 2.50
N GLY A 7 -6.32 9.20 3.01
CA GLY A 7 -5.70 7.91 3.27
C GLY A 7 -5.10 7.44 1.96
N GLY A 8 -3.78 7.25 1.93
CA GLY A 8 -3.03 6.94 0.71
C GLY A 8 -3.68 5.79 -0.04
N ALA A 9 -4.30 6.10 -1.18
CA ALA A 9 -4.92 5.12 -2.04
C ALA A 9 -3.82 4.45 -2.88
N TYR A 10 -3.65 3.14 -2.71
CA TYR A 10 -2.91 2.34 -3.68
C TYR A 10 -3.91 1.82 -4.72
N SER A 11 -3.59 2.01 -6.00
CA SER A 11 -4.37 1.45 -7.10
C SER A 11 -3.73 0.14 -7.56
N ARG A 12 -4.54 -0.86 -7.88
CA ARG A 12 -4.06 -2.16 -8.38
C ARG A 12 -3.30 -2.03 -9.71
N GLU A 13 -3.57 -0.99 -10.48
CA GLU A 13 -2.82 -0.63 -11.70
C GLU A 13 -1.42 -0.06 -11.42
N THR A 14 -1.16 0.45 -10.22
CA THR A 14 0.14 1.04 -9.84
C THR A 14 1.13 -0.02 -9.33
N LEU A 15 0.63 -1.10 -8.70
CA LEU A 15 1.45 -2.19 -8.17
C LEU A 15 2.43 -2.83 -9.18
N PRO A 16 2.04 -3.17 -10.42
CA PRO A 16 2.96 -3.81 -11.37
C PRO A 16 4.06 -2.87 -11.87
N LEU A 17 3.91 -1.55 -11.71
CA LEU A 17 4.87 -0.53 -12.15
C LEU A 17 5.81 -0.05 -11.02
N ALA A 18 5.52 -0.43 -9.77
CA ALA A 18 6.22 0.10 -8.61
C ALA A 18 7.42 -0.77 -8.23
N ASP A 19 8.61 -0.20 -8.26
CA ASP A 19 9.81 -0.77 -7.62
C ASP A 19 9.73 -0.70 -6.09
N ARG A 20 9.06 0.34 -5.56
CA ARG A 20 8.90 0.56 -4.12
C ARG A 20 7.52 1.11 -3.78
N ILE A 21 6.99 0.67 -2.64
CA ILE A 21 5.67 1.07 -2.16
C ILE A 21 5.81 1.60 -0.73
N GLY A 22 5.52 2.89 -0.55
CA GLY A 22 5.45 3.51 0.78
C GLY A 22 4.04 3.40 1.35
N VAL A 23 3.89 2.77 2.50
CA VAL A 23 2.64 2.77 3.28
C VAL A 23 2.67 3.96 4.22
N MET A 24 1.77 4.91 3.99
CA MET A 24 1.61 6.08 4.83
C MET A 24 0.88 5.70 6.12
N GLY A 25 1.42 6.16 7.26
CA GLY A 25 0.79 5.99 8.55
C GLY A 25 -0.34 7.01 8.77
N THR A 26 -1.08 6.81 9.86
CA THR A 26 -2.23 7.66 10.25
C THR A 26 -1.88 9.11 10.58
N LYS A 27 -0.62 9.40 10.92
CA LYS A 27 -0.11 10.75 11.14
C LYS A 27 0.41 11.33 9.82
N PRO A 28 -0.02 12.55 9.43
CA PRO A 28 0.50 13.20 8.22
C PRO A 28 2.03 13.33 8.29
N GLY A 29 2.71 12.95 7.22
CA GLY A 29 4.17 12.94 7.14
C GLY A 29 4.85 11.74 7.80
N SER A 30 4.11 10.79 8.36
CA SER A 30 4.69 9.54 8.89
C SER A 30 4.56 8.41 7.86
N ILE A 31 5.68 7.75 7.57
CA ILE A 31 5.71 6.52 6.78
C ILE A 31 5.72 5.35 7.76
N LYS A 32 4.75 4.43 7.64
CA LYS A 32 4.71 3.22 8.47
C LYS A 32 5.76 2.22 8.01
N GLU A 33 5.77 1.94 6.71
CA GLU A 33 6.62 0.91 6.12
C GLU A 33 6.90 1.27 4.67
N VAL A 34 8.11 0.98 4.20
CA VAL A 34 8.46 1.01 2.78
C VAL A 34 8.73 -0.42 2.35
N LEU A 35 7.98 -0.89 1.38
CA LEU A 35 8.12 -2.21 0.78
C LEU A 35 8.99 -2.07 -0.47
N ASP A 36 10.14 -2.72 -0.46
CA ASP A 36 10.97 -2.91 -1.65
C ASP A 36 10.42 -4.12 -2.41
N ILE A 37 10.13 -3.95 -3.70
CA ILE A 37 9.55 -5.01 -4.49
C ILE A 37 10.63 -5.62 -5.37
N ASP A 38 11.19 -6.72 -4.90
CA ASP A 38 12.21 -7.51 -5.62
C ASP A 38 11.53 -8.50 -6.58
N LEU A 39 10.87 -7.96 -7.60
CA LEU A 39 10.26 -8.76 -8.67
C LEU A 39 10.72 -8.18 -10.01
N GLU A 40 11.25 -9.03 -10.89
CA GLU A 40 11.75 -8.61 -12.21
C GLU A 40 10.61 -8.15 -13.14
N HIS A 41 10.89 -7.13 -13.96
CA HIS A 41 9.96 -6.63 -14.97
C HIS A 41 10.06 -7.46 -16.27
N PRO A 42 8.95 -7.70 -16.99
CA PRO A 42 7.57 -7.34 -16.68
C PRO A 42 6.94 -8.28 -15.65
N ARG A 43 6.30 -7.71 -14.63
CA ARG A 43 5.70 -8.52 -13.55
C ARG A 43 4.40 -9.17 -13.99
N ASP A 44 4.31 -10.46 -13.73
CA ASP A 44 3.08 -11.20 -13.96
C ASP A 44 2.12 -11.02 -12.78
N CYS A 45 0.98 -10.38 -13.05
CA CYS A 45 -0.05 -10.06 -12.04
C CYS A 45 -0.76 -11.30 -11.49
N THR A 46 -0.56 -12.47 -12.10
CA THR A 46 -1.16 -13.75 -11.69
C THR A 46 -0.18 -14.61 -10.89
N SER A 47 1.09 -14.21 -10.80
CA SER A 47 2.11 -14.92 -10.05
C SER A 47 1.82 -14.89 -8.57
N THR A 48 2.12 -16.00 -7.90
CA THR A 48 1.89 -16.19 -6.46
C THR A 48 2.56 -15.09 -5.64
N GLU A 49 3.77 -14.69 -6.00
CA GLU A 49 4.52 -13.63 -5.32
C GLU A 49 3.81 -12.28 -5.41
N PHE A 50 3.25 -11.93 -6.58
CA PHE A 50 2.51 -10.69 -6.77
C PHE A 50 1.20 -10.69 -5.97
N VAL A 51 0.48 -11.82 -5.96
CA VAL A 51 -0.76 -11.96 -5.19
C VAL A 51 -0.47 -11.89 -3.68
N ALA A 52 0.63 -12.47 -3.22
CA ALA A 52 1.07 -12.38 -1.83
C ALA A 52 1.41 -10.93 -1.43
N LEU A 53 2.12 -10.22 -2.32
CA LEU A 53 2.45 -8.81 -2.12
C LEU A 53 1.19 -7.93 -2.07
N ASP A 54 0.28 -8.07 -3.03
CA ASP A 54 -0.98 -7.33 -3.06
C ASP A 54 -1.77 -7.55 -1.76
N ARG A 55 -1.89 -8.80 -1.30
CA ARG A 55 -2.55 -9.12 -0.03
C ARG A 55 -1.87 -8.46 1.17
N ARG A 56 -0.54 -8.47 1.23
CA ARG A 56 0.23 -7.82 2.29
C ARG A 56 -0.06 -6.32 2.33
N ILE A 57 -0.05 -5.65 1.18
CA ILE A 57 -0.33 -4.21 1.07
C ILE A 57 -1.77 -3.91 1.50
N LYS A 58 -2.74 -4.70 1.03
CA LYS A 58 -4.15 -4.57 1.44
C LYS A 58 -4.29 -4.62 2.96
N GLN A 59 -3.60 -5.57 3.59
CA GLN A 59 -3.63 -5.73 5.04
C GLN A 59 -3.00 -4.54 5.76
N LEU A 60 -1.82 -4.09 5.33
CA LEU A 60 -1.13 -2.95 5.94
C LEU A 60 -1.98 -1.68 5.88
N VAL A 61 -2.62 -1.43 4.74
CA VAL A 61 -3.51 -0.27 4.55
C VAL A 61 -4.77 -0.42 5.41
N ARG A 62 -5.38 -1.61 5.44
CA ARG A 62 -6.53 -1.89 6.30
C ARG A 62 -6.21 -1.62 7.77
N GLU A 63 -5.08 -2.11 8.27
CA GLU A 63 -4.66 -1.86 9.66
C GLU A 63 -4.54 -0.37 9.98
N GLU A 64 -4.06 0.43 9.02
CA GLU A 64 -3.95 1.88 9.21
C GLU A 64 -5.32 2.57 9.15
N VAL A 65 -6.23 2.12 8.29
CA VAL A 65 -7.61 2.61 8.25
C VAL A 65 -8.38 2.25 9.53
N GLU A 66 -8.22 1.03 10.04
CA GLU A 66 -8.85 0.57 11.29
C GLU A 66 -8.39 1.41 12.50
N LYS A 67 -7.11 1.80 12.55
CA LYS A 67 -6.59 2.73 13.58
C LYS A 67 -7.21 4.13 13.51
N LEU A 68 -7.70 4.55 12.35
CA LEU A 68 -8.39 5.83 12.19
C LEU A 68 -9.86 5.77 12.64
N GLY A 69 -10.39 4.58 12.96
CA GLY A 69 -11.78 4.40 13.39
C GLY A 69 -12.81 4.69 12.30
N VAL A 70 -12.40 4.60 11.01
CA VAL A 70 -13.31 4.70 9.87
C VAL A 70 -13.80 3.29 9.55
N THR A 71 -14.93 2.91 10.16
CA THR A 71 -15.73 1.74 9.75
C THR A 71 -16.80 2.19 8.76
#